data_AF-A0A3D3CJQ8-F1
#
_entry.id   AF-A0A3D3CJQ8-F1
#
_cell.length_a   1.000
_cell.length_b   1.000
_cell.length_c   1.000
_cell.angle_alpha   90.00
_cell.angle_beta   90.00
_cell.angle_gamma   90.00
#
_symmetry.space_group_name_H-M   'P 1'
#
loop_
_entity.id
_entity.type
_entity.pdbx_description
1 polymer ?
#
loop_
_entity_poly.entity_id
_entity_poly.type
_entity_poly.pdbx_seq_one_letter_code
_entity_poly.pdbx_strand_id
1 'polypeptide(L)'
;MNRFRRRRAFTLVEILLSVIILGLVMAAILPLFFSVLSSYEFHQDIAWAKQRGQIAVASIQPMALAAGLGMPNRTSDLQKAFIGLDAVVPSDETKRFRQTVQLASGDVVVPNNATEGSELWLLYSVPSGCGVNFERHVPENGTVTLRRSDKEIENIDALDGSVQVGKGAFAGWLAFPGSLSPLSVSGIDTGAGVLSLASELDTTIRAFDEAHYVRGAKIGVRNGRLEVNRLDRTGDQPVVEGIYGMRCTYDPEGDRVLTVRILARGIVRRDGILTSDVDGWGDIGALDRHYRYAVVSKSWRVRN
;
A
#
# COMPACT_ATOMS: atom_id res chain seq x y z
N MET A 1 -56.69 -68.06 -7.84
CA MET A 1 -57.15 -67.49 -9.13
C MET A 1 -56.11 -66.45 -9.57
N ASN A 2 -55.10 -66.87 -10.34
CA ASN A 2 -53.94 -66.03 -10.66
C ASN A 2 -54.23 -65.14 -11.89
N ARG A 3 -54.26 -63.82 -11.69
CA ARG A 3 -54.30 -62.84 -12.78
C ARG A 3 -52.94 -62.81 -13.48
N PHE A 4 -52.89 -63.30 -14.72
CA PHE A 4 -51.72 -63.09 -15.59
C PHE A 4 -51.57 -61.59 -15.88
N ARG A 5 -50.53 -60.97 -15.31
CA ARG A 5 -50.08 -59.62 -15.62
C ARG A 5 -49.63 -59.59 -17.09
N ARG A 6 -50.39 -58.92 -17.96
CA ARG A 6 -50.02 -58.66 -19.37
C ARG A 6 -48.71 -57.86 -19.39
N ARG A 7 -47.57 -58.53 -19.61
CA ARG A 7 -46.29 -57.86 -19.89
C ARG A 7 -46.39 -57.31 -21.31
N ARG A 8 -46.59 -56.00 -21.46
CA ARG A 8 -46.44 -55.33 -22.76
C ARG A 8 -44.94 -55.29 -23.06
N ALA A 9 -44.51 -56.00 -24.09
CA ALA A 9 -43.15 -55.88 -24.59
C ALA A 9 -42.97 -54.46 -25.14
N PHE A 10 -41.90 -53.78 -24.74
CA PHE A 10 -41.52 -52.47 -25.26
C PHE A 10 -41.41 -52.57 -26.79
N THR A 11 -42.16 -51.73 -27.49
CA THR A 11 -42.07 -51.70 -28.96
C THR A 11 -40.79 -50.97 -29.35
N LEU A 12 -40.11 -51.43 -30.41
CA LEU A 12 -38.91 -50.79 -30.96
C LEU A 12 -39.09 -49.27 -31.16
N VAL A 13 -40.31 -48.86 -31.52
CA VAL A 13 -40.71 -47.47 -31.71
C VAL A 13 -40.59 -46.65 -30.42
N GLU A 14 -40.99 -47.20 -29.28
CA GLU A 14 -40.92 -46.52 -27.98
C GLU A 14 -39.47 -46.33 -27.52
N ILE A 15 -38.60 -47.32 -27.78
CA ILE A 15 -37.16 -47.22 -27.53
C ILE A 15 -36.53 -46.17 -28.46
N LEU A 16 -36.85 -46.20 -29.75
CA LEU A 16 -36.34 -45.25 -30.73
C LEU A 16 -36.74 -43.81 -30.37
N LEU A 17 -38.01 -43.61 -30.01
CA LEU A 17 -38.54 -42.29 -29.63
C LEU A 17 -37.88 -41.78 -28.35
N SER A 18 -37.65 -42.65 -27.36
CA SER A 18 -36.92 -42.29 -26.12
C SER A 18 -35.47 -41.88 -26.39
N VAL A 19 -34.76 -42.61 -27.27
CA VAL A 19 -33.37 -42.28 -27.64
C VAL A 19 -33.29 -40.97 -28.40
N ILE A 20 -34.23 -40.71 -29.32
CA ILE A 20 -34.28 -39.44 -30.08
C ILE A 20 -34.54 -38.26 -29.14
N ILE A 21 -35.49 -38.39 -28.20
CA ILE A 21 -35.78 -37.34 -27.22
C ILE A 21 -34.57 -37.11 -26.34
N LEU A 22 -33.94 -38.16 -25.80
CA LEU A 22 -32.74 -38.03 -24.98
C LEU A 22 -31.59 -37.38 -25.74
N GLY A 23 -31.38 -37.77 -27.00
CA GLY A 23 -30.36 -37.18 -27.87
C GLY A 23 -30.59 -35.69 -28.09
N LEU A 24 -31.84 -35.28 -28.40
CA LEU A 24 -32.21 -33.87 -28.57
C LEU A 24 -32.02 -33.07 -27.27
N VAL A 25 -32.44 -33.62 -26.13
CA VAL A 25 -32.30 -32.98 -24.83
C VAL A 25 -30.82 -32.82 -24.46
N MET A 26 -30.01 -33.88 -24.62
CA MET A 26 -28.58 -33.82 -24.33
C MET A 26 -27.83 -32.87 -25.27
N ALA A 27 -28.20 -32.82 -26.56
CA ALA A 27 -27.61 -31.89 -27.52
C ALA A 27 -27.88 -30.42 -27.16
N ALA A 28 -29.02 -30.12 -26.53
CA ALA A 28 -29.34 -28.78 -26.05
C ALA A 28 -28.65 -28.45 -24.71
N ILE A 29 -28.53 -29.41 -23.79
CA ILE A 29 -27.98 -29.20 -22.44
C ILE A 29 -26.45 -29.06 -22.45
N LEU A 30 -25.74 -29.89 -23.22
CA LEU A 30 -24.28 -29.92 -23.19
C LEU A 30 -23.64 -28.55 -23.51
N PRO A 31 -24.05 -27.82 -24.55
CA PRO A 31 -23.50 -26.48 -24.84
C PRO A 31 -23.78 -25.48 -23.72
N LEU A 32 -24.99 -25.51 -23.13
CA LEU A 32 -25.35 -24.64 -22.01
C LEU A 32 -24.47 -24.94 -20.79
N PHE A 33 -24.26 -26.21 -20.48
CA PHE A 33 -23.41 -26.64 -19.38
C PHE A 33 -21.96 -26.18 -19.58
N PHE A 34 -21.39 -26.36 -20.78
CA PHE A 34 -20.05 -25.85 -21.11
C PHE A 34 -19.97 -24.32 -21.01
N SER A 35 -21.00 -23.61 -21.47
CA SER A 35 -21.07 -22.15 -21.35
C SER A 35 -21.06 -21.69 -19.88
N VAL A 36 -21.84 -22.35 -19.02
CA VAL A 36 -21.89 -22.06 -17.59
C VAL A 36 -20.55 -22.32 -16.91
N LEU A 37 -19.88 -23.44 -17.20
CA LEU A 37 -18.56 -23.72 -16.64
C LEU A 37 -17.53 -22.67 -17.08
N SER A 38 -17.51 -22.31 -18.37
CA SER A 38 -16.61 -21.28 -18.90
C SER A 38 -16.85 -19.91 -18.24
N SER A 39 -18.12 -19.56 -18.01
CA SER A 39 -18.50 -18.33 -17.29
C SER A 39 -18.07 -18.37 -15.82
N TYR A 40 -18.29 -19.48 -15.12
CA TYR A 40 -17.86 -19.63 -13.73
C TYR A 40 -16.36 -19.44 -13.57
N GLU A 41 -15.59 -20.11 -14.43
CA GLU A 41 -14.15 -19.96 -14.48
C GLU A 41 -13.70 -18.51 -14.77
N PHE A 42 -14.40 -17.80 -15.66
CA PHE A 42 -14.19 -16.38 -15.91
C PHE A 42 -14.37 -15.54 -14.66
N HIS A 43 -15.48 -15.73 -13.96
CA HIS A 43 -15.78 -14.98 -12.75
C HIS A 43 -14.78 -15.28 -11.62
N GLN A 44 -14.38 -16.55 -11.47
CA GLN A 44 -13.41 -16.95 -10.46
C GLN A 44 -12.03 -16.30 -10.69
N ASP A 45 -11.50 -16.34 -11.91
CA ASP A 45 -10.19 -15.76 -12.22
C ASP A 45 -10.16 -14.25 -11.99
N ILE A 46 -11.21 -13.54 -12.42
CA ILE A 46 -11.35 -12.10 -12.21
C ILE A 46 -11.54 -11.76 -10.73
N ALA A 47 -12.29 -12.58 -9.98
CA ALA A 47 -12.46 -12.38 -8.54
C ALA A 47 -11.12 -12.49 -7.80
N TRP A 48 -10.29 -13.48 -8.12
CA TRP A 48 -8.94 -13.60 -7.55
C TRP A 48 -8.03 -12.42 -7.89
N ALA A 49 -8.05 -11.97 -9.15
CA ALA A 49 -7.30 -10.78 -9.56
C ALA A 49 -7.73 -9.54 -8.76
N LYS A 50 -9.05 -9.30 -8.65
CA LYS A 50 -9.59 -8.17 -7.87
C LYS A 50 -9.24 -8.27 -6.39
N GLN A 51 -9.35 -9.45 -5.79
CA GLN A 51 -9.00 -9.66 -4.38
C GLN A 51 -7.52 -9.33 -4.12
N ARG A 52 -6.61 -9.79 -4.97
CA ARG A 52 -5.17 -9.45 -4.89
C ARG A 52 -4.93 -7.95 -5.00
N GLY A 53 -5.56 -7.30 -5.98
CA GLY A 53 -5.47 -5.84 -6.14
C GLY A 53 -6.03 -5.08 -4.93
N GLN A 54 -7.11 -5.56 -4.32
CA GLN A 54 -7.67 -4.97 -3.10
C GLN A 54 -6.75 -5.13 -1.89
N ILE A 55 -6.11 -6.29 -1.72
CA ILE A 55 -5.12 -6.52 -0.65
C ILE A 55 -3.92 -5.58 -0.83
N ALA A 56 -3.40 -5.47 -2.07
CA ALA A 56 -2.31 -4.55 -2.41
C ALA A 56 -2.63 -3.09 -2.03
N VAL A 57 -3.82 -2.61 -2.41
CA VAL A 57 -4.25 -1.25 -2.09
C VAL A 57 -4.48 -1.07 -0.58
N ALA A 58 -5.04 -2.08 0.08
CA ALA A 58 -5.32 -2.04 1.52
C ALA A 58 -4.04 -1.97 2.36
N SER A 59 -2.94 -2.61 1.93
CA SER A 59 -1.65 -2.51 2.62
C SER A 59 -1.00 -1.13 2.47
N ILE A 60 -1.23 -0.44 1.35
CA ILE A 60 -0.67 0.89 1.08
C ILE A 60 -1.44 1.98 1.84
N GLN A 61 -2.76 1.81 1.99
CA GLN A 61 -3.66 2.77 2.60
C GLN A 61 -3.19 3.39 3.92
N PRO A 62 -2.80 2.63 4.96
CA PRO A 62 -2.42 3.23 6.24
C PRO A 62 -1.20 4.16 6.10
N MET A 63 -0.21 3.78 5.28
CA MET A 63 0.97 4.60 5.03
C MET A 63 0.61 5.86 4.23
N ALA A 64 -0.25 5.73 3.21
CA ALA A 64 -0.70 6.85 2.39
C ALA A 64 -1.51 7.89 3.19
N LEU A 65 -2.38 7.45 4.10
CA LEU A 65 -3.19 8.33 4.94
C LEU A 65 -2.37 9.05 6.02
N ALA A 66 -1.30 8.42 6.48
CA ALA A 66 -0.38 8.97 7.48
C ALA A 66 0.81 9.74 6.87
N ALA A 67 0.87 9.85 5.54
CA ALA A 67 2.00 10.43 4.84
C ALA A 67 2.12 11.94 5.09
N GLY A 68 3.34 12.38 5.39
CA GLY A 68 3.68 13.79 5.62
C GLY A 68 3.17 14.41 6.92
N LEU A 69 2.48 13.66 7.78
CA LEU A 69 1.92 14.23 9.01
C LEU A 69 3.03 14.71 9.97
N GLY A 70 3.07 16.00 10.27
CA GLY A 70 4.12 16.60 11.14
C GLY A 70 5.48 16.76 10.45
N MET A 71 5.53 16.78 9.12
CA MET A 71 6.76 16.89 8.33
C MET A 71 6.64 17.99 7.26
N PRO A 72 7.73 18.62 6.82
CA PRO A 72 7.66 19.62 5.75
C PRO A 72 7.53 18.92 4.38
N ASN A 73 6.78 19.52 3.46
CA ASN A 73 6.60 18.96 2.10
C ASN A 73 7.50 19.63 1.03
N ARG A 74 8.24 20.68 1.38
CA ARG A 74 9.18 21.34 0.46
C ARG A 74 10.53 20.61 0.48
N THR A 75 11.13 20.43 -0.69
CA THR A 75 12.41 19.71 -0.84
C THR A 75 13.53 20.25 0.05
N SER A 76 13.74 21.57 0.08
CA SER A 76 14.77 22.19 0.91
C SER A 76 14.55 21.91 2.40
N ASP A 77 13.30 22.06 2.83
CA ASP A 77 12.91 22.00 4.23
C ASP A 77 12.93 20.55 4.71
N LEU A 78 12.47 19.60 3.88
CA LEU A 78 12.53 18.17 4.18
C LEU A 78 13.97 17.66 4.31
N GLN A 79 14.84 18.04 3.39
CA GLN A 79 16.23 17.60 3.42
C GLN A 79 16.99 18.21 4.61
N LYS A 80 16.70 19.47 4.95
CA LYS A 80 17.25 20.13 6.14
C LYS A 80 16.71 19.49 7.43
N ALA A 81 15.39 19.24 7.49
CA ALA A 81 14.75 18.62 8.65
C ALA A 81 15.31 17.24 8.98
N PHE A 82 15.62 16.42 7.96
CA PHE A 82 16.16 15.06 8.12
C PHE A 82 17.67 14.97 7.94
N ILE A 83 18.43 16.05 8.18
CA ILE A 83 19.89 16.01 8.06
C ILE A 83 20.48 14.94 8.99
N GLY A 84 21.39 14.11 8.46
CA GLY A 84 21.98 12.99 9.19
C GLY A 84 21.19 11.68 9.17
N LEU A 85 20.03 11.63 8.49
CA LEU A 85 19.30 10.39 8.22
C LEU A 85 19.55 9.91 6.77
N ASP A 86 20.52 9.02 6.59
CA ASP A 86 20.94 8.52 5.26
C ASP A 86 19.82 7.84 4.47
N ALA A 87 18.82 7.27 5.16
CA ALA A 87 17.67 6.64 4.50
C ALA A 87 16.77 7.66 3.75
N VAL A 88 16.78 8.92 4.17
CA VAL A 88 15.99 10.02 3.58
C VAL A 88 16.89 10.90 2.72
N VAL A 89 18.09 11.20 3.21
CA VAL A 89 19.09 12.08 2.58
C VAL A 89 20.38 11.32 2.26
N PRO A 90 20.33 10.30 1.37
CA PRO A 90 21.53 9.60 0.94
C PRO A 90 22.45 10.51 0.12
N SER A 91 23.72 10.09 -0.01
CA SER A 91 24.71 10.75 -0.86
C SER A 91 24.31 10.75 -2.35
N ASP A 92 23.60 9.71 -2.80
CA ASP A 92 23.04 9.61 -4.15
C ASP A 92 21.76 10.45 -4.28
N GLU A 93 21.83 11.55 -5.01
CA GLU A 93 20.70 12.47 -5.21
C GLU A 93 19.50 11.84 -5.93
N THR A 94 19.73 10.79 -6.74
CA THR A 94 18.67 10.09 -7.46
C THR A 94 17.81 9.23 -6.54
N LYS A 95 18.32 8.93 -5.34
CA LYS A 95 17.66 8.12 -4.31
C LYS A 95 17.20 8.95 -3.11
N ARG A 96 17.30 10.27 -3.19
CA ARG A 96 16.98 11.18 -2.09
C ARG A 96 15.50 11.53 -2.08
N PHE A 97 14.91 11.49 -0.89
CA PHE A 97 13.55 11.98 -0.71
C PHE A 97 13.50 13.48 -1.00
N ARG A 98 12.62 13.88 -1.93
CA ARG A 98 12.35 15.29 -2.23
C ARG A 98 11.07 15.79 -1.56
N GLN A 99 10.13 14.90 -1.35
CA GLN A 99 8.83 15.18 -0.75
C GLN A 99 8.45 14.03 0.17
N THR A 100 7.48 14.25 1.06
CA THR A 100 7.00 13.18 1.95
C THR A 100 6.23 12.10 1.19
N VAL A 101 5.64 12.45 0.05
CA VAL A 101 5.04 11.53 -0.90
C VAL A 101 5.74 11.74 -2.23
N GLN A 102 6.36 10.69 -2.75
CA GLN A 102 7.19 10.78 -3.94
C GLN A 102 7.00 9.58 -4.86
N LEU A 103 6.96 9.86 -6.15
CA LEU A 103 6.92 8.85 -7.18
C LEU A 103 8.36 8.41 -7.52
N ALA A 104 8.52 7.12 -7.81
CA ALA A 104 9.79 6.54 -8.22
C ALA A 104 9.60 5.51 -9.34
N SER A 105 10.69 5.12 -9.99
CA SER A 105 10.72 4.04 -10.96
C SER A 105 12.11 3.38 -10.94
N GLY A 106 12.16 2.08 -10.64
CA GLY A 106 13.42 1.32 -10.60
C GLY A 106 14.38 1.80 -9.52
N ASP A 107 13.89 2.06 -8.30
CA ASP A 107 14.65 2.61 -7.17
C ASP A 107 15.26 4.01 -7.41
N VAL A 108 14.75 4.75 -8.39
CA VAL A 108 15.14 6.13 -8.70
C VAL A 108 13.91 7.04 -8.65
N VAL A 109 14.08 8.20 -8.04
CA VAL A 109 13.09 9.27 -8.02
C VAL A 109 12.78 9.72 -9.45
N VAL A 110 11.50 9.75 -9.83
CA VAL A 110 11.13 10.36 -11.12
C VAL A 110 11.31 11.88 -11.08
N PRO A 111 11.64 12.51 -12.22
CA PRO A 111 11.75 13.97 -12.32
C PRO A 111 10.49 14.70 -11.81
N ASN A 112 10.64 15.92 -11.29
CA ASN A 112 9.53 16.65 -10.64
C ASN A 112 8.35 16.97 -11.58
N ASN A 113 8.55 16.93 -12.90
CA ASN A 113 7.49 17.12 -13.90
C ASN A 113 6.75 15.81 -14.25
N ALA A 114 7.21 14.67 -13.75
CA ALA A 114 6.54 13.40 -13.94
C ALA A 114 5.38 13.27 -12.96
N THR A 115 4.19 13.07 -13.50
CA THR A 115 2.96 12.83 -12.72
C THR A 115 2.68 11.35 -12.49
N GLU A 116 3.55 10.46 -13.01
CA GLU A 116 3.40 9.01 -12.94
C GLU A 116 4.71 8.31 -12.57
N GLY A 117 4.64 7.26 -11.75
CA GLY A 117 5.74 6.39 -11.38
C GLY A 117 5.28 4.93 -11.20
N SER A 118 6.23 4.00 -11.25
CA SER A 118 5.97 2.56 -11.03
C SER A 118 6.20 2.11 -9.59
N GLU A 119 6.80 2.98 -8.78
CA GLU A 119 7.08 2.82 -7.37
C GLU A 119 6.58 4.05 -6.59
N LEU A 120 6.28 3.85 -5.31
CA LEU A 120 5.80 4.89 -4.41
C LEU A 120 6.65 4.92 -3.15
N TRP A 121 7.22 6.09 -2.85
CA TRP A 121 8.02 6.31 -1.67
C TRP A 121 7.26 7.24 -0.72
N LEU A 122 7.18 6.85 0.55
CA LEU A 122 6.38 7.54 1.56
C LEU A 122 7.20 7.75 2.83
N LEU A 123 7.14 8.96 3.38
CA LEU A 123 7.44 9.26 4.77
C LEU A 123 6.11 9.46 5.48
N TYR A 124 5.91 8.71 6.56
CA TYR A 124 4.64 8.67 7.29
C TYR A 124 4.87 8.56 8.79
N SER A 125 3.85 8.95 9.54
CA SER A 125 3.92 9.08 10.99
C SER A 125 2.96 8.11 11.67
N VAL A 126 3.45 7.31 12.61
CA VAL A 126 2.65 6.31 13.34
C VAL A 126 2.44 6.77 14.79
N PRO A 127 1.20 6.85 15.29
CA PRO A 127 0.92 7.24 16.68
C PRO A 127 1.72 6.40 17.68
N SER A 128 2.30 7.03 18.70
CA SER A 128 3.11 6.35 19.72
C SER A 128 2.36 6.05 21.01
N GLY A 129 1.25 6.74 21.27
CA GLY A 129 0.55 6.77 22.55
C GLY A 129 1.14 7.75 23.57
N CYS A 130 2.22 8.46 23.25
CA CYS A 130 2.84 9.47 24.11
C CYS A 130 2.36 10.88 23.72
N GLY A 131 1.80 11.61 24.69
CA GLY A 131 1.20 12.93 24.47
C GLY A 131 1.98 14.05 25.12
N VAL A 132 1.85 15.26 24.59
CA VAL A 132 2.36 16.50 25.20
C VAL A 132 1.22 17.39 25.67
N ASN A 133 1.34 18.01 26.83
CA ASN A 133 0.26 18.80 27.42
C ASN A 133 0.30 20.29 27.08
N PHE A 134 1.49 20.82 26.79
CA PHE A 134 1.68 22.26 26.61
C PHE A 134 2.37 22.57 25.30
N GLU A 135 2.03 23.74 24.74
CA GLU A 135 2.72 24.25 23.57
C GLU A 135 4.19 24.56 23.90
N ARG A 136 5.10 24.14 23.01
CA ARG A 136 6.53 24.39 23.13
C ARG A 136 7.07 24.83 21.77
N HIS A 137 7.62 26.04 21.75
CA HIS A 137 8.35 26.54 20.60
C HIS A 137 9.78 26.00 20.63
N VAL A 138 10.24 25.50 19.49
CA VAL A 138 11.59 24.98 19.28
C VAL A 138 12.21 25.80 18.16
N PRO A 139 13.15 26.72 18.47
CA PRO A 139 13.78 27.52 17.44
C PRO A 139 14.62 26.64 16.52
N GLU A 140 14.96 27.16 15.35
CA GLU A 140 15.87 26.49 14.42
C GLU A 140 17.20 26.11 15.08
N ASN A 141 17.65 24.85 14.90
CA ASN A 141 18.82 24.25 15.55
C ASN A 141 18.73 24.26 17.09
N GLY A 142 17.53 24.45 17.63
CA GLY A 142 17.24 24.49 19.05
C GLY A 142 16.88 23.12 19.61
N THR A 143 16.83 23.06 20.94
CA THR A 143 16.43 21.88 21.69
C THR A 143 15.30 22.21 22.65
N VAL A 144 14.39 21.27 22.85
CA VAL A 144 13.37 21.31 23.91
C VAL A 144 13.52 20.08 24.79
N THR A 145 13.29 20.24 26.08
CA THR A 145 13.20 19.11 27.02
C THR A 145 11.82 19.13 27.64
N LEU A 146 11.15 17.98 27.56
CA LEU A 146 9.82 17.73 28.09
C LEU A 146 9.96 16.83 29.32
N ARG A 147 9.36 17.23 30.45
CA ARG A 147 9.41 16.45 31.69
C ARG A 147 8.04 16.06 32.22
N ARG A 148 7.93 14.81 32.66
CA ARG A 148 6.75 14.29 33.38
C ARG A 148 6.55 15.02 34.71
N SER A 149 7.63 15.38 35.42
CA SER A 149 7.58 16.16 36.67
C SER A 149 6.85 17.50 36.49
N ASP A 150 7.04 18.09 35.32
CA ASP A 150 6.52 19.41 34.95
C ASP A 150 5.14 19.28 34.27
N LYS A 151 4.60 18.06 34.21
CA LYS A 151 3.36 17.68 33.52
C LYS A 151 3.35 18.02 32.04
N GLU A 152 4.52 18.11 31.39
CA GLU A 152 4.63 18.48 29.99
C GLU A 152 4.39 17.30 29.03
N ILE A 153 4.67 16.09 29.50
CA ILE A 153 4.57 14.86 28.72
C ILE A 153 3.86 13.77 29.50
N GLU A 154 3.01 13.02 28.79
CA GLU A 154 2.24 11.90 29.32
C GLU A 154 2.62 10.61 28.61
N ASN A 155 2.53 9.50 29.34
CA ASN A 155 2.75 8.15 28.80
C ASN A 155 4.09 7.98 28.05
N ILE A 156 5.17 8.61 28.53
CA ILE A 156 6.51 8.49 27.93
C ILE A 156 7.00 7.03 27.87
N ASP A 157 6.47 6.15 28.72
CA ASP A 157 6.82 4.73 28.76
C ASP A 157 6.41 4.02 27.45
N ALA A 158 5.46 4.58 26.70
CA ALA A 158 5.09 4.07 25.37
C ALA A 158 6.21 4.21 24.33
N LEU A 159 7.21 5.07 24.59
CA LEU A 159 8.40 5.25 23.75
C LEU A 159 9.51 4.25 24.08
N ASP A 160 9.40 3.50 25.17
CA ASP A 160 10.46 2.62 25.66
C ASP A 160 10.79 1.51 24.64
N GLY A 161 12.08 1.30 24.41
CA GLY A 161 12.60 0.35 23.42
C GLY A 161 12.30 0.66 21.93
N SER A 162 11.45 1.65 21.63
CA SER A 162 11.04 2.01 20.26
C SER A 162 11.74 3.27 19.73
N VAL A 163 12.31 4.06 20.63
CA VAL A 163 13.03 5.30 20.33
C VAL A 163 14.51 5.16 20.72
N GLN A 164 15.40 5.79 19.96
CA GLN A 164 16.83 5.87 20.27
C GLN A 164 17.34 7.31 20.15
N VAL A 165 18.42 7.63 20.86
CA VAL A 165 19.08 8.93 20.72
C VAL A 165 19.89 8.98 19.42
N GLY A 166 19.82 10.11 18.70
CA GLY A 166 20.62 10.40 17.51
C GLY A 166 19.85 10.40 16.19
N LYS A 167 20.50 10.86 15.13
CA LYS A 167 19.86 11.15 13.83
C LYS A 167 19.95 10.02 12.79
N GLY A 168 20.81 9.02 13.02
CA GLY A 168 21.21 8.05 12.00
C GLY A 168 20.17 6.99 11.60
N ALA A 169 19.00 6.95 12.25
CA ALA A 169 17.93 6.02 11.91
C ALA A 169 16.57 6.53 12.40
N PHE A 170 15.49 6.07 11.76
CA PHE A 170 14.11 6.50 12.03
C PHE A 170 13.67 6.40 13.50
N ALA A 171 14.22 5.46 14.28
CA ALA A 171 13.91 5.38 15.71
C ALA A 171 14.40 6.61 16.51
N GLY A 172 15.26 7.45 15.96
CA GLY A 172 15.66 8.71 16.58
C GLY A 172 14.89 9.94 16.09
N TRP A 173 13.74 9.73 15.45
CA TRP A 173 12.91 10.80 14.91
C TRP A 173 11.47 10.65 15.37
N LEU A 174 10.91 11.76 15.85
CA LEU A 174 9.50 11.91 16.19
C LEU A 174 8.91 13.06 15.38
N ALA A 175 7.64 12.92 15.00
CA ALA A 175 6.86 13.98 14.39
C ALA A 175 5.63 14.26 15.25
N PHE A 176 5.20 15.50 15.28
CA PHE A 176 3.98 15.92 15.96
C PHE A 176 3.02 16.42 14.87
N PRO A 177 1.83 15.83 14.72
CA PRO A 177 0.88 16.19 13.66
C PRO A 177 0.58 17.68 13.51
N GLY A 178 0.58 18.45 14.62
CA GLY A 178 0.38 19.89 14.63
C GLY A 178 1.64 20.73 14.36
N SER A 179 2.81 20.09 14.27
CA SER A 179 4.09 20.74 13.97
C SER A 179 4.40 20.74 12.47
N LEU A 180 5.32 21.63 12.07
CA LEU A 180 5.75 21.76 10.67
C LEU A 180 7.05 21.00 10.35
N SER A 181 7.72 20.47 11.38
CA SER A 181 8.99 19.77 11.25
C SER A 181 9.05 18.56 12.17
N PRO A 182 9.65 17.44 11.72
CA PRO A 182 10.05 16.38 12.62
C PRO A 182 11.14 16.89 13.57
N LEU A 183 11.24 16.25 14.74
CA LEU A 183 12.29 16.48 15.72
C LEU A 183 13.11 15.23 15.93
N SER A 184 14.43 15.40 16.00
CA SER A 184 15.36 14.34 16.36
C SER A 184 15.45 14.18 17.88
N VAL A 185 15.65 12.96 18.35
CA VAL A 185 15.73 12.66 19.78
C VAL A 185 17.17 12.87 20.24
N SER A 186 17.36 13.87 21.10
CA SER A 186 18.66 14.24 21.68
C SER A 186 18.88 13.62 23.05
N GLY A 187 17.81 13.19 23.73
CA GLY A 187 17.88 12.46 25.00
C GLY A 187 16.54 11.82 25.34
N ILE A 188 16.56 10.65 25.97
CA ILE A 188 15.36 9.99 26.49
C ILE A 188 15.71 9.21 27.75
N ASP A 189 14.91 9.41 28.80
CA ASP A 189 14.94 8.64 30.03
C ASP A 189 13.49 8.43 30.48
N THR A 190 12.95 7.26 30.16
CA THR A 190 11.56 6.88 30.47
C THR A 190 11.35 6.73 31.98
N GLY A 191 12.36 6.25 32.71
CA GLY A 191 12.34 6.09 34.17
C GLY A 191 12.27 7.44 34.89
N ALA A 192 13.06 8.42 34.46
CA ALA A 192 13.00 9.79 34.97
C ALA A 192 11.86 10.62 34.35
N GLY A 193 11.23 10.13 33.27
CA GLY A 193 10.16 10.82 32.56
C GLY A 193 10.65 12.04 31.78
N VAL A 194 11.82 11.97 31.15
CA VAL A 194 12.46 13.07 30.43
C VAL A 194 12.61 12.72 28.94
N LEU A 195 12.14 13.61 28.06
CA LEU A 195 12.37 13.52 26.61
C LEU A 195 12.98 14.82 26.12
N SER A 196 14.16 14.75 25.51
CA SER A 196 14.84 15.88 24.87
C SER A 196 14.82 15.71 23.36
N LEU A 197 14.39 16.76 22.67
CA LEU A 197 14.20 16.82 21.23
C LEU A 197 14.99 17.98 20.65
N ALA A 198 15.45 17.83 19.42
CA ALA A 198 16.15 18.86 18.66
C ALA A 198 15.52 19.03 17.28
N SER A 199 15.37 20.28 16.83
CA SER A 199 14.79 20.60 15.52
C SER A 199 15.80 21.35 14.66
N GLU A 200 15.89 21.00 13.37
CA GLU A 200 16.70 21.71 12.38
C GLU A 200 15.95 22.87 11.72
N LEU A 201 14.64 22.95 11.96
CA LEU A 201 13.77 24.00 11.46
C LEU A 201 13.06 24.66 12.64
N ASP A 202 12.69 25.91 12.45
CA ASP A 202 11.78 26.59 13.38
C ASP A 202 10.44 25.85 13.43
N THR A 203 10.01 25.43 14.63
CA THR A 203 8.76 24.69 14.78
C THR A 203 8.12 24.87 16.13
N THR A 204 6.85 24.49 16.23
CA THR A 204 6.08 24.54 17.47
C THR A 204 5.39 23.21 17.66
N ILE A 205 5.66 22.57 18.80
CA ILE A 205 4.91 21.42 19.29
C ILE A 205 3.63 21.97 19.89
N ARG A 206 2.47 21.55 19.37
CA ARG A 206 1.17 22.04 19.84
C ARG A 206 0.78 21.39 21.17
N ALA A 207 -0.02 22.12 21.95
CA ALA A 207 -0.60 21.56 23.17
C ALA A 207 -1.54 20.40 22.83
N PHE A 208 -1.53 19.35 23.66
CA PHE A 208 -2.32 18.12 23.50
C PHE A 208 -2.03 17.31 22.23
N ASP A 209 -0.86 17.55 21.61
CA ASP A 209 -0.45 16.77 20.46
C ASP A 209 0.13 15.42 20.88
N GLU A 210 0.10 14.46 19.96
CA GLU A 210 0.68 13.14 20.18
C GLU A 210 2.01 13.03 19.45
N ALA A 211 3.04 12.51 20.12
CA ALA A 211 4.26 12.13 19.46
C ALA A 211 3.98 10.95 18.51
N HIS A 212 4.39 11.08 17.25
CA HIS A 212 4.32 10.00 16.28
C HIS A 212 5.72 9.54 15.91
N TYR A 213 5.90 8.24 15.75
CA TYR A 213 7.07 7.64 15.17
C TYR A 213 7.18 8.01 13.69
N VAL A 214 8.33 8.55 13.28
CA VAL A 214 8.61 8.73 11.85
C VAL A 214 9.02 7.40 11.24
N ARG A 215 8.45 7.07 10.07
CA ARG A 215 8.78 5.88 9.30
C ARG A 215 8.90 6.22 7.82
N GLY A 216 9.67 5.43 7.10
CA GLY A 216 9.81 5.50 5.66
C GLY A 216 9.48 4.16 5.01
N ALA A 217 8.85 4.18 3.84
CA ALA A 217 8.60 3.00 3.03
C ALA A 217 8.84 3.27 1.54
N LYS A 218 9.41 2.30 0.85
CA LYS A 218 9.44 2.22 -0.61
C LYS A 218 8.57 1.05 -1.05
N ILE A 219 7.65 1.31 -1.95
CA ILE A 219 6.63 0.35 -2.38
C ILE A 219 6.81 0.15 -3.88
N GLY A 220 6.86 -1.11 -4.32
CA GLY A 220 7.12 -1.44 -5.72
C GLY A 220 6.64 -2.83 -6.07
N VAL A 221 6.68 -3.15 -7.37
CA VAL A 221 6.40 -4.50 -7.86
C VAL A 221 7.70 -5.13 -8.34
N ARG A 222 8.06 -6.27 -7.77
CA ARG A 222 9.25 -7.06 -8.14
C ARG A 222 8.83 -8.51 -8.31
N ASN A 223 9.29 -9.15 -9.38
CA ASN A 223 9.05 -10.58 -9.63
C ASN A 223 7.58 -11.03 -9.51
N GLY A 224 6.63 -10.19 -9.93
CA GLY A 224 5.19 -10.50 -9.85
C GLY A 224 4.58 -10.36 -8.45
N ARG A 225 5.27 -9.72 -7.51
CA ARG A 225 4.83 -9.48 -6.13
C ARG A 225 4.86 -7.99 -5.83
N LEU A 226 3.87 -7.51 -5.09
CA LEU A 226 3.97 -6.22 -4.43
C LEU A 226 4.88 -6.37 -3.20
N GLU A 227 5.89 -5.54 -3.11
CA GLU A 227 6.83 -5.49 -2.01
C GLU A 227 6.78 -4.13 -1.33
N VAL A 228 6.89 -4.15 0.00
CA VAL A 228 7.03 -2.96 0.83
C VAL A 228 8.37 -3.07 1.54
N ASN A 229 9.30 -2.20 1.17
CA ASN A 229 10.56 -2.01 1.86
C ASN A 229 10.36 -0.96 2.95
N ARG A 230 10.31 -1.39 4.20
CA ARG A 230 10.36 -0.44 5.32
C ARG A 230 11.81 -0.05 5.53
N LEU A 231 12.06 1.26 5.59
CA LEU A 231 13.40 1.80 5.73
C LEU A 231 13.95 1.68 7.17
N ASP A 232 13.46 0.72 7.94
CA ASP A 232 13.88 0.33 9.30
C ASP A 232 14.89 -0.82 9.29
N ARG A 233 15.49 -1.11 8.13
CA ARG A 233 16.46 -2.19 7.89
C ARG A 233 15.85 -3.60 7.88
N THR A 234 14.52 -3.72 7.78
CA THR A 234 13.88 -5.05 7.62
C THR A 234 13.88 -5.57 6.19
N GLY A 235 14.20 -4.73 5.20
CA GLY A 235 14.32 -5.12 3.80
C GLY A 235 12.98 -5.24 3.08
N ASP A 236 13.00 -5.82 1.88
CA ASP A 236 11.81 -5.97 1.04
C ASP A 236 10.88 -7.05 1.62
N GLN A 237 9.67 -6.64 2.04
CA GLN A 237 8.64 -7.56 2.54
C GLN A 237 7.58 -7.81 1.47
N PRO A 238 7.40 -9.05 0.99
CA PRO A 238 6.34 -9.37 0.05
C PRO A 238 4.98 -9.27 0.74
N VAL A 239 4.07 -8.52 0.13
CA VAL A 239 2.71 -8.33 0.66
C VAL A 239 1.71 -9.23 -0.05
N VAL A 240 1.76 -9.23 -1.39
CA VAL A 240 0.81 -9.98 -2.21
C VAL A 240 1.45 -10.41 -3.52
N GLU A 241 1.18 -11.65 -3.91
CA GLU A 241 1.64 -12.22 -5.17
C GLU A 241 0.62 -12.03 -6.29
N GLY A 242 1.06 -12.24 -7.53
CA GLY A 242 0.21 -12.12 -8.71
C GLY A 242 -0.10 -10.67 -9.04
N ILE A 243 0.81 -9.75 -8.72
CA ILE A 243 0.76 -8.35 -9.13
C ILE A 243 1.66 -8.18 -10.35
N TYR A 244 1.08 -7.80 -11.47
CA TYR A 244 1.82 -7.56 -12.70
C TYR A 244 2.55 -6.22 -12.67
N GLY A 245 1.88 -5.18 -12.16
CA GLY A 245 2.46 -3.85 -12.08
C GLY A 245 1.69 -2.93 -11.16
N MET A 246 2.36 -1.83 -10.83
CA MET A 246 1.80 -0.70 -10.09
C MET A 246 2.04 0.58 -10.88
N ARG A 247 1.05 1.46 -10.89
CA ARG A 247 1.14 2.83 -11.43
C ARG A 247 0.63 3.79 -10.37
N CYS A 248 1.47 4.72 -10.00
CA CYS A 248 1.19 5.74 -9.01
C CYS A 248 1.17 7.09 -9.69
N THR A 249 0.10 7.85 -9.48
CA THR A 249 0.03 9.24 -9.93
C THR A 249 -0.19 10.15 -8.74
N TYR A 250 0.58 11.22 -8.66
CA TYR A 250 0.49 12.19 -7.58
C TYR A 250 0.83 13.57 -8.12
N ASP A 251 -0.03 14.53 -7.79
CA ASP A 251 0.17 15.94 -8.09
C ASP A 251 0.36 16.70 -6.77
N PRO A 252 1.61 17.05 -6.40
CA PRO A 252 1.90 17.75 -5.15
C PRO A 252 1.43 19.22 -5.15
N GLU A 253 1.34 19.86 -6.33
CA GLU A 253 1.03 21.30 -6.47
C GLU A 253 -0.46 21.56 -6.75
N GLY A 254 -1.17 20.59 -7.35
CA GLY A 254 -2.60 20.66 -7.59
C GLY A 254 -3.44 20.05 -6.48
N ASP A 255 -4.20 19.01 -6.80
CA ASP A 255 -5.25 18.46 -5.93
C ASP A 255 -4.71 17.67 -4.72
N ARG A 256 -3.40 17.37 -4.68
CA ARG A 256 -2.73 16.54 -3.66
C ARG A 256 -3.37 15.17 -3.49
N VAL A 257 -3.88 14.63 -4.59
CA VAL A 257 -4.49 13.31 -4.64
C VAL A 257 -3.46 12.30 -5.13
N LEU A 258 -3.06 11.39 -4.25
CA LEU A 258 -2.30 10.21 -4.60
C LEU A 258 -3.28 9.15 -5.11
N THR A 259 -3.11 8.72 -6.35
CA THR A 259 -3.85 7.60 -6.94
C THR A 259 -2.90 6.45 -7.21
N VAL A 260 -3.22 5.27 -6.67
CA VAL A 260 -2.49 4.04 -6.93
C VAL A 260 -3.38 3.10 -7.72
N ARG A 261 -2.87 2.63 -8.85
CA ARG A 261 -3.49 1.60 -9.70
C ARG A 261 -2.62 0.35 -9.64
N ILE A 262 -3.26 -0.77 -9.33
CA ILE A 262 -2.63 -2.08 -9.26
C ILE A 262 -3.21 -2.96 -10.34
N LEU A 263 -2.35 -3.50 -11.20
CA LEU A 263 -2.73 -4.54 -12.16
C LEU A 263 -2.41 -5.90 -11.55
N ALA A 264 -3.45 -6.69 -11.26
CA ALA A 264 -3.32 -8.02 -10.70
C ALA A 264 -3.79 -9.09 -11.69
N ARG A 265 -3.18 -10.27 -11.62
CA ARG A 265 -3.53 -11.44 -12.44
C ARG A 265 -4.31 -12.49 -11.66
N GLY A 266 -5.14 -13.26 -12.38
CA GLY A 266 -5.79 -14.47 -11.90
C GLY A 266 -4.80 -15.57 -11.55
N ILE A 267 -5.31 -16.73 -11.10
CA ILE A 267 -4.46 -17.85 -10.68
C ILE A 267 -4.09 -18.76 -11.86
N VAL A 268 -5.04 -19.00 -12.76
CA VAL A 268 -4.90 -20.03 -13.79
C VAL A 268 -4.31 -19.45 -15.07
N ARG A 269 -3.20 -20.04 -15.52
CA ARG A 269 -2.65 -19.82 -16.86
C ARG A 269 -3.40 -20.69 -17.87
N ARG A 270 -3.73 -20.14 -19.04
CA ARG A 270 -4.37 -20.90 -20.13
C ARG A 270 -3.56 -20.86 -21.42
N ASP A 271 -3.77 -21.87 -22.25
CA ASP A 271 -3.01 -22.01 -23.51
C ASP A 271 -3.39 -20.95 -24.56
N GLY A 272 -4.58 -20.36 -24.45
CA GLY A 272 -5.05 -19.29 -25.33
C GLY A 272 -4.68 -17.87 -24.85
N ILE A 273 -4.70 -16.93 -25.80
CA ILE A 273 -4.66 -15.48 -25.49
C ILE A 273 -6.01 -15.10 -24.90
N LEU A 274 -6.02 -14.67 -23.64
CA LEU A 274 -7.22 -14.26 -22.89
C LEU A 274 -7.38 -12.75 -22.81
N THR A 275 -6.27 -12.02 -22.76
CA THR A 275 -6.29 -10.57 -22.55
C THR A 275 -5.12 -9.96 -23.31
N SER A 276 -5.40 -8.92 -24.10
CA SER A 276 -4.39 -8.15 -24.83
C SER A 276 -4.33 -6.70 -24.35
N ASP A 277 -5.45 -6.20 -23.83
CA ASP A 277 -5.60 -4.85 -23.30
C ASP A 277 -6.48 -4.91 -22.06
N VAL A 278 -6.17 -4.07 -21.08
CA VAL A 278 -6.94 -3.99 -19.84
C VAL A 278 -7.39 -2.55 -19.66
N ASP A 279 -8.71 -2.37 -19.57
CA ASP A 279 -9.31 -1.05 -19.38
C ASP A 279 -8.69 -0.33 -18.16
N GLY A 280 -8.30 0.92 -18.34
CA GLY A 280 -7.60 1.73 -17.34
C GLY A 280 -6.11 1.41 -17.12
N TRP A 281 -5.53 0.44 -17.84
CA TRP A 281 -4.08 0.13 -17.83
C TRP A 281 -3.43 0.27 -19.21
N GLY A 282 -4.12 -0.14 -20.27
CA GLY A 282 -3.55 -0.25 -21.61
C GLY A 282 -2.88 -1.60 -21.87
N ASP A 283 -2.01 -1.64 -22.89
CA ASP A 283 -1.35 -2.87 -23.34
C ASP A 283 -0.56 -3.54 -22.21
N ILE A 284 -0.81 -4.83 -22.03
CA ILE A 284 -0.08 -5.68 -21.07
C ILE A 284 1.19 -6.28 -21.70
N GLY A 285 1.50 -5.93 -22.95
CA GLY A 285 2.68 -6.37 -23.68
C GLY A 285 2.57 -7.82 -24.16
N ALA A 286 3.72 -8.41 -24.49
CA ALA A 286 3.82 -9.76 -25.06
C ALA A 286 3.92 -10.89 -24.02
N LEU A 287 4.24 -10.58 -22.76
CA LEU A 287 4.78 -11.57 -21.82
C LEU A 287 3.74 -12.36 -21.02
N ASP A 288 2.47 -11.95 -20.96
CA ASP A 288 1.54 -12.65 -20.05
C ASP A 288 0.06 -12.61 -20.47
N ARG A 289 -0.23 -12.71 -21.77
CA ARG A 289 -1.61 -12.71 -22.33
C ARG A 289 -2.46 -13.95 -21.99
N HIS A 290 -1.90 -14.86 -21.20
CA HIS A 290 -2.46 -16.17 -20.87
C HIS A 290 -3.19 -16.20 -19.52
N TYR A 291 -3.17 -15.08 -18.78
CA TYR A 291 -3.97 -14.88 -17.59
C TYR A 291 -5.07 -13.86 -17.84
N ARG A 292 -6.07 -13.86 -16.96
CA ARG A 292 -7.04 -12.77 -16.86
C ARG A 292 -6.53 -11.74 -15.85
N TYR A 293 -6.77 -10.47 -16.14
CA TYR A 293 -6.30 -9.36 -15.33
C TYR A 293 -7.45 -8.51 -14.82
N ALA A 294 -7.20 -7.84 -13.69
CA ALA A 294 -8.08 -6.78 -13.20
C ALA A 294 -7.23 -5.62 -12.67
N VAL A 295 -7.68 -4.41 -12.98
CA VAL A 295 -7.15 -3.18 -12.38
C VAL A 295 -7.98 -2.84 -11.15
N VAL A 296 -7.29 -2.57 -10.05
CA VAL A 296 -7.88 -1.98 -8.85
C VAL A 296 -7.21 -0.64 -8.61
N SER A 297 -8.01 0.41 -8.49
CA SER A 297 -7.53 1.76 -8.22
C SER A 297 -8.07 2.27 -6.90
N LYS A 298 -7.27 3.09 -6.21
CA LYS A 298 -7.72 3.87 -5.07
C LYS A 298 -6.97 5.17 -4.99
N SER A 299 -7.69 6.20 -4.56
CA SER A 299 -7.19 7.56 -4.44
C SER A 299 -7.33 8.04 -3.01
N TRP A 300 -6.31 8.72 -2.51
CA TRP A 300 -6.30 9.35 -1.20
C TRP A 300 -5.84 10.79 -1.34
N ARG A 301 -6.51 11.69 -0.64
CA ARG A 301 -6.02 13.06 -0.49
C ARG A 301 -4.95 13.08 0.61
N VAL A 302 -3.74 13.47 0.24
CA VAL A 302 -2.62 13.64 1.18
C VAL A 302 -2.86 14.95 1.93
N ARG A 303 -2.68 14.92 3.26
CA ARG A 303 -3.09 16.03 4.15
C ARG A 303 -2.09 17.18 4.23
N ASN A 304 -0.88 16.99 3.71
CA ASN A 304 0.24 17.92 3.83
C ASN A 304 0.36 18.88 2.65
#